data_AF-A0A9D9HED1-F1
#
_entry.id   AF-A0A9D9HED1-F1
#
_cell.length_a   1.000
_cell.length_b   1.000
_cell.length_c   1.000
_cell.angle_alpha   90.00
_cell.angle_beta   90.00
_cell.angle_gamma   90.00
#
_symmetry.space_group_name_H-M   'P 1'
#
loop_
_entity.id
_entity.type
_entity.pdbx_description
1 polymer ?
#
loop_
_entity_poly.entity_id
_entity_poly.type
_entity_poly.pdbx_seq_one_letter_code
_entity_poly.pdbx_strand_id
1 'polypeptide(L)'
;MEGYIDLKTLTLDELVGVVNLYPWFGNARKELCSRLVAMGDGETARAALSEASLYVSSRKVLADMMRERERADCSDKDIDNVLKRYIAGDSGKTEVGEGAGRKVLVVGGDYFSQEQYDRIKQSGDEVFPRFPAWSSPGRGQDREPADGFPELYTETLAQIYAEQGYPEQAKKIYSKLILAYPEKNAYFAALIQKLEQEN
;
A
#
# COMPACT_ATOMS: atom_id res chain seq x y z
N MET A 1 9.46 10.70 -42.42
CA MET A 1 9.24 10.38 -40.99
C MET A 1 10.13 9.17 -40.66
N GLU A 2 11.45 9.33 -40.79
CA GLU A 2 12.46 8.24 -40.90
C GLU A 2 13.38 8.16 -39.66
N GLY A 3 12.84 8.40 -38.46
CA GLY A 3 13.66 8.50 -37.25
C GLY A 3 13.13 7.79 -36.02
N TYR A 4 12.08 6.98 -36.13
CA TYR A 4 11.51 6.26 -34.99
C TYR A 4 11.97 4.80 -34.99
N ILE A 5 12.38 4.33 -33.82
CA ILE A 5 12.79 2.95 -33.59
C ILE A 5 11.54 2.14 -33.25
N ASP A 6 11.22 1.15 -34.08
CA ASP A 6 10.12 0.21 -33.81
C ASP A 6 10.59 -0.91 -32.90
N LEU A 7 10.21 -0.85 -31.61
CA LEU A 7 10.58 -1.86 -30.59
C LEU A 7 10.21 -3.31 -30.96
N LYS A 8 9.22 -3.49 -31.84
CA LYS A 8 8.74 -4.81 -32.26
C LYS A 8 9.68 -5.49 -33.26
N THR A 9 10.47 -4.73 -34.01
CA THR A 9 11.36 -5.27 -35.05
C THR A 9 12.74 -5.65 -34.52
N LEU A 10 13.16 -5.08 -33.38
CA LEU A 10 14.44 -5.41 -32.76
C LEU A 10 14.52 -6.87 -32.33
N THR A 11 15.73 -7.42 -32.37
CA THR A 11 16.08 -8.69 -31.75
C THR A 11 16.12 -8.58 -30.23
N LEU A 12 16.14 -9.72 -29.53
CA LEU A 12 16.22 -9.71 -28.06
C LEU A 12 17.50 -9.04 -27.56
N ASP A 13 18.63 -9.32 -28.21
CA ASP A 13 19.95 -8.81 -27.80
C ASP A 13 20.06 -7.29 -28.01
N GLU A 14 19.57 -6.79 -29.15
CA GLU A 14 19.48 -5.35 -29.38
C GLU A 14 18.54 -4.66 -28.38
N LEU A 15 17.43 -5.32 -28.01
CA LEU A 15 16.50 -4.80 -27.01
C LEU A 15 17.14 -4.73 -25.62
N VAL A 16 17.94 -5.72 -25.24
CA VAL A 16 18.78 -5.69 -24.03
C VAL A 16 19.78 -4.53 -24.12
N GLY A 17 20.43 -4.34 -25.26
CA GLY A 17 21.31 -3.20 -25.52
C GLY A 17 20.62 -1.85 -25.30
N VAL A 18 19.41 -1.68 -25.83
CA VAL A 18 18.60 -0.46 -25.64
C VAL A 18 18.25 -0.24 -24.17
N VAL A 19 17.88 -1.29 -23.43
CA VAL A 19 17.56 -1.21 -22.00
C VAL A 19 18.79 -0.83 -21.16
N ASN A 20 19.97 -1.35 -21.52
CA ASN A 20 21.21 -1.01 -20.84
C ASN A 20 21.65 0.44 -21.09
N LEU A 21 21.49 0.93 -22.33
CA LEU A 21 21.78 2.33 -22.68
C LEU A 21 20.76 3.31 -22.08
N TYR A 22 19.49 2.90 -21.99
CA TYR A 22 18.39 3.72 -21.52
C TYR A 22 17.55 2.99 -20.46
N PRO A 23 18.04 2.87 -19.21
CA PRO A 23 17.34 2.14 -18.15
C PRO A 23 15.94 2.67 -17.83
N TRP A 24 15.71 3.97 -18.03
CA TRP A 24 14.42 4.64 -17.83
C TRP A 24 13.42 4.41 -18.96
N PHE A 25 13.79 3.72 -20.05
CA PHE A 25 12.89 3.47 -21.16
C PHE A 25 11.91 2.32 -20.85
N GLY A 26 10.81 2.64 -20.16
CA GLY A 26 9.83 1.67 -19.67
C GLY A 26 9.19 0.81 -20.76
N ASN A 27 8.96 1.34 -21.96
CA ASN A 27 8.37 0.56 -23.07
C ASN A 27 9.31 -0.55 -23.57
N ALA A 28 10.60 -0.27 -23.72
CA ALA A 28 11.58 -1.29 -24.11
C ALA A 28 11.70 -2.39 -23.04
N ARG A 29 11.72 -2.01 -21.75
CA ARG A 29 11.73 -2.98 -20.64
C ARG A 29 10.49 -3.85 -20.61
N LYS A 30 9.31 -3.28 -20.87
CA LYS A 30 8.05 -4.03 -20.97
C LYS A 30 8.10 -5.04 -22.10
N GLU A 31 8.55 -4.64 -23.29
CA GLU A 31 8.71 -5.54 -24.44
C GLU A 31 9.72 -6.67 -24.13
N LEU A 32 10.84 -6.34 -23.49
CA LEU A 32 11.86 -7.31 -23.09
C LEU A 32 11.27 -8.34 -22.12
N CYS A 33 10.60 -7.89 -21.07
CA CYS A 33 9.93 -8.77 -20.10
C CYS A 33 8.88 -9.65 -20.78
N SER A 34 8.07 -9.10 -21.68
CA SER A 34 7.06 -9.86 -22.42
C SER A 34 7.68 -10.99 -23.24
N ARG A 35 8.83 -10.74 -23.90
CA ARG A 35 9.54 -11.75 -24.68
C ARG A 35 10.24 -12.79 -23.82
N LEU A 36 10.86 -12.37 -22.72
CA LEU A 36 11.49 -13.29 -21.75
C LEU A 36 10.45 -14.24 -21.14
N VAL A 37 9.28 -13.72 -20.78
CA VAL A 37 8.15 -14.54 -20.32
C VAL A 37 7.70 -15.53 -21.41
N ALA A 38 7.63 -15.09 -22.66
CA ALA A 38 7.23 -15.93 -23.80
C ALA A 38 8.26 -17.03 -24.13
N MET A 39 9.56 -16.80 -23.93
CA MET A 39 10.60 -17.82 -24.15
C MET A 39 10.59 -18.94 -23.10
N GLY A 40 9.95 -18.72 -21.95
CA GLY A 40 9.66 -19.79 -20.99
C GLY A 40 10.72 -20.02 -19.91
N ASP A 41 11.83 -19.29 -19.90
CA ASP A 41 12.84 -19.36 -18.84
C ASP A 41 12.35 -18.62 -17.59
N GLY A 42 11.82 -19.40 -16.64
CA GLY A 42 11.07 -18.83 -15.53
C GLY A 42 11.88 -18.01 -14.54
N GLU A 43 13.15 -18.35 -14.37
CA GLU A 43 14.03 -17.67 -13.42
C GLU A 43 14.53 -16.34 -14.01
N THR A 44 14.98 -16.36 -15.26
CA THR A 44 15.45 -15.16 -15.97
C THR A 44 14.30 -14.17 -16.18
N ALA A 45 13.11 -14.66 -16.53
CA ALA A 45 11.92 -13.83 -16.65
C ALA A 45 11.53 -13.20 -15.30
N ARG A 46 11.55 -13.97 -14.20
CA ARG A 46 11.26 -13.42 -12.86
C ARG A 46 12.28 -12.36 -12.44
N ALA A 47 13.56 -12.61 -12.66
CA ALA A 47 14.62 -11.65 -12.37
C ALA A 47 14.40 -10.35 -13.17
N ALA A 48 14.16 -10.46 -14.48
CA ALA A 48 13.91 -9.31 -15.35
C ALA A 48 12.65 -8.53 -14.96
N LEU A 49 11.56 -9.21 -14.58
CA LEU A 49 10.33 -8.58 -14.09
C LEU A 49 10.57 -7.82 -12.78
N SER A 50 11.36 -8.41 -11.88
CA SER A 50 11.71 -7.77 -10.61
C SER A 50 12.54 -6.50 -10.83
N GLU A 51 13.52 -6.54 -11.73
CA GLU A 51 14.34 -5.37 -12.07
C GLU A 51 13.50 -4.30 -12.79
N ALA A 52 12.65 -4.71 -13.73
CA ALA A 52 11.79 -3.79 -14.48
C ALA A 52 10.74 -3.09 -13.61
N SER A 53 10.38 -3.67 -12.46
CA SER A 53 9.38 -3.10 -11.52
C SER A 53 9.76 -1.73 -10.95
N LEU A 54 11.05 -1.38 -11.01
CA LEU A 54 11.59 -0.07 -10.60
C LEU A 54 11.37 1.01 -11.67
N TYR A 55 11.35 0.62 -12.94
CA TYR A 55 11.42 1.55 -14.08
C TYR A 55 10.11 1.64 -14.88
N VAL A 56 9.23 0.64 -14.77
CA VAL A 56 7.92 0.64 -15.43
C VAL A 56 6.89 1.36 -14.56
N SER A 57 6.14 2.29 -15.17
CA SER A 57 5.18 3.17 -14.48
C SER A 57 4.03 2.42 -13.80
N SER A 58 3.59 1.30 -14.36
CA SER A 58 2.49 0.48 -13.83
C SER A 58 2.96 -0.94 -13.54
N ARG A 59 3.05 -1.27 -12.25
CA ARG A 59 3.39 -2.62 -11.79
C ARG A 59 2.32 -3.65 -12.09
N LYS A 60 1.08 -3.21 -12.32
CA LYS A 60 -0.04 -4.10 -12.69
C LYS A 60 0.28 -4.87 -13.97
N VAL A 61 0.88 -4.21 -14.96
CA VAL A 61 1.27 -4.85 -16.23
C VAL A 61 2.26 -5.99 -16.00
N LEU A 62 3.26 -5.79 -15.14
CA LEU A 62 4.24 -6.83 -14.81
C LEU A 62 3.63 -7.94 -13.95
N ALA A 63 2.75 -7.59 -13.01
CA ALA A 63 2.05 -8.55 -12.16
C ALA A 63 1.10 -9.45 -12.97
N ASP A 64 0.39 -8.89 -13.95
CA ASP A 64 -0.46 -9.65 -14.86
C ASP A 64 0.38 -10.63 -15.70
N MET A 65 1.54 -10.20 -16.22
CA MET A 65 2.50 -11.08 -16.92
C MET A 65 3.02 -12.23 -16.03
N MET A 66 3.32 -11.97 -14.75
CA MET A 66 3.73 -13.02 -13.81
C MET A 66 2.59 -14.02 -13.54
N ARG A 67 1.38 -13.51 -13.31
CA ARG A 67 0.20 -14.30 -12.94
C ARG A 67 -0.36 -15.12 -14.09
N GLU A 68 -0.29 -14.62 -15.32
CA GLU A 68 -0.71 -15.38 -16.51
C GLU A 68 0.11 -16.65 -16.70
N ARG A 69 1.40 -16.64 -16.31
CA ARG A 69 2.27 -17.82 -16.33
C ARG A 69 2.02 -18.77 -15.16
N GLU A 70 1.70 -18.23 -13.99
CA GLU A 70 1.48 -18.97 -12.75
C GLU A 70 0.00 -19.11 -12.40
N ARG A 71 -0.89 -19.26 -13.39
CA ARG A 71 -2.25 -19.75 -13.12
C ARG A 71 -2.16 -21.21 -12.66
N ALA A 72 -1.78 -21.38 -11.40
CA ALA A 72 -1.95 -22.63 -10.69
C ALA A 72 -3.45 -22.88 -10.56
N ASP A 73 -3.84 -24.13 -10.75
CA ASP A 73 -5.16 -24.59 -10.36
C ASP A 73 -5.25 -24.52 -8.83
N CYS A 74 -5.66 -23.38 -8.29
CA CYS A 74 -5.99 -23.21 -6.87
C CYS A 74 -7.30 -23.93 -6.50
N SER A 75 -7.68 -24.94 -7.28
CA SER A 75 -8.81 -25.79 -6.97
C SER A 75 -8.37 -26.77 -5.90
N ASP A 76 -9.18 -26.87 -4.85
CA ASP A 76 -9.02 -27.71 -3.67
C ASP A 76 -9.00 -29.24 -3.91
N LYS A 77 -8.68 -29.67 -5.14
CA LYS A 77 -8.68 -31.08 -5.57
C LYS A 77 -7.65 -31.92 -4.80
N ASP A 78 -6.58 -31.30 -4.32
CA ASP A 78 -5.47 -31.97 -3.63
C ASP A 78 -5.48 -31.82 -2.10
N ILE A 79 -6.55 -31.24 -1.51
CA ILE A 79 -6.68 -31.07 -0.06
C ILE A 79 -6.39 -32.38 0.68
N ASP A 80 -6.93 -33.49 0.19
CA ASP A 80 -6.87 -34.79 0.85
C ASP A 80 -5.44 -35.35 0.90
N ASN A 81 -4.62 -35.07 -0.13
CA ASN A 81 -3.20 -35.44 -0.17
C ASN A 81 -2.34 -34.53 0.71
N VAL A 82 -2.67 -33.23 0.75
CA VAL A 82 -2.01 -32.27 1.65
C VAL A 82 -2.28 -32.64 3.11
N LEU A 83 -3.54 -32.93 3.46
CA LEU A 83 -3.93 -33.41 4.78
C LEU A 83 -3.24 -34.73 5.15
N LYS A 84 -3.18 -35.70 4.23
CA LYS A 84 -2.46 -36.96 4.47
C LYS A 84 -0.98 -36.74 4.76
N ARG A 85 -0.31 -35.83 4.05
CA ARG A 85 1.10 -35.48 4.32
C ARG A 85 1.28 -34.81 5.69
N TYR A 86 0.37 -33.92 6.06
CA TYR A 86 0.41 -33.24 7.36
C TYR A 86 0.06 -34.17 8.53
N ILE A 87 -0.90 -35.09 8.35
CA ILE A 87 -1.33 -36.04 9.39
C ILE A 87 -0.32 -37.20 9.53
N ALA A 88 0.24 -37.70 8.42
CA ALA A 88 1.21 -38.80 8.47
C ALA A 88 2.62 -38.36 8.91
N GLY A 89 2.88 -37.05 8.99
CA GLY A 89 4.19 -36.48 9.26
C GLY A 89 4.63 -36.46 10.73
N ASP A 90 3.83 -36.93 11.69
CA ASP A 90 4.22 -36.89 13.11
C ASP A 90 3.76 -38.13 13.92
N SER A 91 4.14 -39.33 13.46
CA SER A 91 4.18 -40.52 14.33
C SER A 91 5.56 -40.72 14.97
N GLY A 92 6.29 -39.62 15.21
CA GLY A 92 7.47 -39.57 16.07
C GLY A 92 7.02 -39.36 17.51
N LYS A 93 6.93 -40.46 18.26
CA LYS A 93 6.52 -40.53 19.68
C LYS A 93 7.07 -39.36 20.51
N THR A 94 6.18 -38.51 21.01
CA THR A 94 6.45 -37.67 22.18
C THR A 94 5.32 -37.87 23.19
N GLU A 95 5.71 -38.27 24.38
CA GLU A 95 4.85 -38.60 25.51
C GLU A 95 4.13 -37.31 25.98
N VAL A 96 2.80 -37.26 25.86
CA VAL A 96 2.00 -36.13 26.31
C VAL A 96 1.44 -36.44 27.69
N GLY A 97 2.04 -35.80 28.70
CA GLY A 97 1.43 -35.64 30.02
C GLY A 97 0.11 -34.89 29.92
N GLU A 98 -0.85 -35.28 30.77
CA GLU A 98 -2.21 -34.78 30.80
C GLU A 98 -2.27 -33.25 30.95
N GLY A 99 -3.11 -32.62 30.12
CA GLY A 99 -3.63 -31.28 30.37
C GLY A 99 -3.19 -30.20 29.37
N ALA A 100 -3.62 -30.29 28.10
CA ALA A 100 -3.84 -29.10 27.28
C ALA A 100 -4.69 -29.45 26.05
N GLY A 101 -5.83 -28.78 25.88
CA GLY A 101 -6.59 -28.84 24.64
C GLY A 101 -5.73 -28.43 23.43
N ARG A 102 -6.03 -28.97 22.25
CA ARG A 102 -5.31 -28.68 20.99
C ARG A 102 -5.18 -27.17 20.80
N LYS A 103 -3.95 -26.64 20.94
CA LYS A 103 -3.65 -25.22 20.73
C LYS A 103 -3.34 -25.00 19.25
N VAL A 104 -4.33 -24.53 18.49
CA VAL A 104 -4.15 -24.18 17.07
C VAL A 104 -3.34 -22.89 17.00
N LEU A 105 -2.10 -22.96 16.51
CA LEU A 105 -1.28 -21.77 16.24
C LEU A 105 -1.56 -21.28 14.82
N VAL A 106 -1.94 -20.01 14.68
CA VAL A 106 -2.04 -19.32 13.39
C VAL A 106 -0.71 -18.60 13.13
N VAL A 107 -0.07 -18.85 11.99
CA VAL A 107 1.18 -18.18 11.62
C VAL A 107 0.90 -16.69 11.41
N GLY A 108 1.60 -15.83 12.17
CA GLY A 108 1.36 -14.39 12.21
C GLY A 108 0.30 -13.95 13.22
N GLY A 109 -0.30 -14.89 13.95
CA GLY A 109 -1.08 -14.62 15.15
C GLY A 109 -0.19 -14.40 16.36
N ASP A 110 -0.80 -13.94 17.44
CA ASP A 110 -0.11 -13.72 18.70
C ASP A 110 0.20 -15.05 19.40
N TYR A 111 1.44 -15.21 19.87
CA TYR A 111 1.95 -16.47 20.43
C TYR A 111 1.58 -16.64 21.91
N PHE A 112 1.16 -15.56 22.58
CA PHE A 112 0.85 -15.53 24.01
C PHE A 112 -0.64 -15.76 24.27
N SER A 113 -0.98 -16.45 25.37
CA SER A 113 -2.37 -16.54 25.85
C SER A 113 -2.80 -15.24 26.54
N GLN A 114 -4.11 -14.97 26.60
CA GLN A 114 -4.65 -13.83 27.34
C GLN A 114 -4.13 -13.76 28.78
N GLU A 115 -4.03 -14.90 29.45
CA GLU A 115 -3.50 -14.99 30.82
C GLU A 115 -2.01 -14.63 30.92
N GLN A 116 -1.23 -14.79 29.85
CA GLN A 116 0.17 -14.34 29.78
C GLN A 116 0.24 -12.82 29.59
N TYR A 117 -0.68 -12.26 28.80
CA TYR A 117 -0.83 -10.81 28.67
C TYR A 117 -1.20 -10.13 29.99
N ASP A 118 -2.19 -10.66 30.69
CA ASP A 118 -2.69 -10.06 31.94
C ASP A 118 -1.63 -10.06 33.04
N ARG A 119 -0.69 -11.02 33.03
CA ARG A 119 0.46 -11.07 33.93
C ARG A 119 1.48 -9.95 33.68
N ILE A 120 1.68 -9.58 32.41
CA ILE A 120 2.65 -8.56 32.00
C ILE A 120 2.05 -7.15 32.10
N LYS A 121 0.72 -7.04 31.99
CA LYS A 121 -0.03 -5.79 32.08
C LYS A 121 -0.03 -5.23 33.51
N GLN A 122 1.08 -4.64 33.92
CA GLN A 122 1.16 -3.87 35.17
C GLN A 122 0.49 -2.50 34.98
N SER A 123 -0.23 -2.03 36.00
CA SER A 123 -1.07 -0.83 35.93
C SER A 123 -0.32 0.51 35.80
N GLY A 124 1.01 0.50 35.73
CA GLY A 124 1.86 1.69 35.62
C GLY A 124 2.69 1.77 34.33
N ASP A 125 2.73 0.71 33.53
CA ASP A 125 3.47 0.71 32.27
C ASP A 125 2.54 1.13 31.15
N GLU A 126 2.66 2.39 30.70
CA GLU A 126 1.96 2.94 29.51
C GLU A 126 2.38 2.28 28.18
N VAL A 127 3.08 1.14 28.25
CA VAL A 127 3.62 0.36 27.13
C VAL A 127 2.50 -0.20 26.24
N PHE A 128 1.32 -0.43 26.81
CA PHE A 128 0.13 -0.79 26.05
C PHE A 128 -0.79 0.43 25.97
N PRO A 129 -0.85 1.13 24.81
CA PRO A 129 -1.87 2.13 24.61
C PRO A 129 -3.22 1.49 24.89
N ARG A 130 -4.10 2.18 25.63
CA ARG A 130 -5.53 1.85 25.63
C ARG A 130 -6.07 2.13 24.24
N PHE A 131 -5.74 1.26 23.28
CA PHE A 131 -6.50 1.16 22.05
C PHE A 131 -7.94 0.87 22.49
N PRO A 132 -8.91 1.71 22.15
CA PRO A 132 -10.30 1.38 22.42
C PRO A 132 -10.55 0.06 21.70
N ALA A 133 -10.71 -1.02 22.47
CA ALA A 133 -11.20 -2.28 21.96
C ALA A 133 -12.43 -1.92 21.13
N TRP A 134 -12.39 -2.24 19.83
CA TRP A 134 -13.51 -2.07 18.92
C TRP A 134 -14.68 -2.88 19.50
N SER A 135 -15.44 -2.22 20.37
CA SER A 135 -16.49 -2.78 21.18
C SER A 135 -17.78 -2.23 20.60
N SER A 136 -18.45 -3.09 19.86
CA SER A 136 -19.88 -3.05 19.53
C SER A 136 -20.39 -1.82 18.74
N PRO A 137 -21.01 -2.02 17.56
CA PRO A 137 -21.70 -0.93 16.87
C PRO A 137 -22.98 -0.63 17.66
N GLY A 138 -22.96 0.40 18.51
CA GLY A 138 -24.14 0.67 19.34
C GLY A 138 -24.02 1.79 20.36
N ARG A 139 -23.16 2.79 20.16
CA ARG A 139 -23.25 4.03 20.92
C ARG A 139 -22.76 5.20 20.08
N GLY A 140 -23.71 5.97 19.57
CA GLY A 140 -23.47 7.28 19.00
C GLY A 140 -22.80 8.16 20.06
N GLN A 141 -21.53 8.44 19.82
CA GLN A 141 -20.85 9.56 20.41
C GLN A 141 -20.30 10.31 19.22
N ASP A 142 -20.78 11.54 19.03
CA ASP A 142 -20.23 12.51 18.10
C ASP A 142 -18.76 12.75 18.49
N ARG A 143 -17.89 11.87 18.00
CA ARG A 143 -16.46 12.13 17.99
C ARG A 143 -16.26 13.08 16.83
N GLU A 144 -15.99 14.35 17.14
CA GLU A 144 -15.30 15.20 16.19
C GLU A 144 -14.07 14.42 15.69
N PRO A 145 -13.86 14.32 14.37
CA PRO A 145 -12.72 13.61 13.85
C PRO A 145 -11.47 14.25 14.48
N ALA A 146 -10.72 13.44 15.24
CA ALA A 146 -9.38 13.79 15.65
C ALA A 146 -8.56 13.87 14.36
N ASP A 147 -8.54 15.07 13.78
CA ASP A 147 -7.89 15.39 12.52
C ASP A 147 -6.39 15.31 12.75
N GLY A 148 -5.87 14.08 12.66
CA GLY A 148 -4.46 13.74 12.77
C GLY A 148 -3.65 14.07 11.52
N PHE A 149 -4.19 14.87 10.61
CA PHE A 149 -3.36 15.53 9.60
C PHE A 149 -2.92 16.87 10.18
N PRO A 150 -1.61 17.21 10.16
CA PRO A 150 -1.22 18.60 10.36
C PRO A 150 -2.03 19.40 9.34
N GLU A 151 -2.91 20.26 9.84
CA GLU A 151 -3.85 21.05 9.06
C GLU A 151 -3.02 21.93 8.10
N LEU A 152 -2.75 21.41 6.90
CA LEU A 152 -1.84 22.00 5.94
C LEU A 152 -2.51 23.21 5.29
N TYR A 153 -2.20 24.38 5.82
CA TYR A 153 -2.70 25.64 5.28
C TYR A 153 -1.77 26.20 4.23
N THR A 154 -2.24 26.19 2.98
CA THR A 154 -1.55 26.83 1.86
C THR A 154 -2.50 27.78 1.14
N GLU A 155 -1.93 28.82 0.53
CA GLU A 155 -2.69 29.80 -0.26
C GLU A 155 -3.42 29.12 -1.42
N THR A 156 -2.76 28.21 -2.12
CA THR A 156 -3.33 27.44 -3.23
C THR A 156 -4.51 26.60 -2.78
N LEU A 157 -4.45 26.00 -1.58
CA LEU A 157 -5.57 25.25 -1.04
C LEU A 157 -6.79 26.14 -0.79
N ALA A 158 -6.59 27.35 -0.23
CA ALA A 158 -7.67 28.30 -0.02
C ALA A 158 -8.31 28.74 -1.36
N GLN A 159 -7.49 28.97 -2.39
CA GLN A 159 -7.96 29.31 -3.72
C GLN A 159 -8.82 28.20 -4.33
N ILE A 160 -8.39 26.94 -4.21
CA ILE A 160 -9.17 25.79 -4.70
C ILE A 160 -10.53 25.72 -4.00
N TYR A 161 -10.60 25.96 -2.68
CA TYR A 161 -11.88 25.97 -1.97
C TYR A 161 -12.79 27.11 -2.43
N ALA A 162 -12.25 28.30 -2.72
CA ALA A 162 -13.02 29.39 -3.30
C ALA A 162 -13.58 29.03 -4.67
N GLU A 163 -12.76 28.47 -5.56
CA GLU A 163 -13.17 28.03 -6.91
C GLU A 163 -14.23 26.92 -6.88
N GLN A 164 -14.21 26.06 -5.85
CA GLN A 164 -15.19 25.00 -5.64
C GLN A 164 -16.51 25.49 -5.02
N GLY A 165 -16.65 26.77 -4.70
CA GLY A 165 -17.86 27.33 -4.08
C GLY A 165 -17.95 27.08 -2.56
N TYR A 166 -16.82 26.89 -1.89
CA TYR A 166 -16.70 26.71 -0.44
C TYR A 166 -16.02 27.94 0.22
N PRO A 167 -16.68 29.12 0.24
CA PRO A 167 -16.07 30.37 0.68
C PRO A 167 -15.75 30.38 2.18
N GLU A 168 -16.55 29.70 3.01
CA GLU A 168 -16.32 29.66 4.47
C GLU A 168 -15.06 28.86 4.83
N GLN A 169 -14.78 27.76 4.13
CA GLN A 169 -13.54 27.00 4.28
C GLN A 169 -12.34 27.83 3.80
N ALA A 170 -12.46 28.52 2.66
CA ALA A 170 -11.40 29.38 2.14
C ALA A 170 -11.06 30.52 3.13
N LYS A 171 -12.07 31.19 3.71
CA LYS A 171 -11.88 32.23 4.74
C LYS A 171 -11.12 31.71 5.95
N LYS A 172 -11.49 30.52 6.48
CA LYS A 172 -10.80 29.90 7.62
C LYS A 172 -9.31 29.67 7.34
N ILE A 173 -8.97 29.21 6.14
CA ILE A 173 -7.58 28.99 5.74
C ILE A 173 -6.84 30.34 5.66
N TYR A 174 -7.41 31.35 5.01
CA TYR A 174 -6.80 32.68 4.93
C TYR A 174 -6.60 33.32 6.32
N SER A 175 -7.55 33.15 7.25
CA SER A 175 -7.40 33.61 8.63
C SER A 175 -6.21 32.94 9.33
N LYS A 176 -6.03 31.63 9.15
CA LYS A 176 -4.88 30.91 9.71
C LYS A 176 -3.56 31.31 9.05
N LEU A 177 -3.56 31.59 7.75
CA LEU A 177 -2.38 32.12 7.03
C LEU A 177 -1.98 33.52 7.49
N ILE A 178 -2.93 34.38 7.88
CA ILE A 178 -2.63 35.69 8.48
C ILE A 178 -1.84 35.53 9.78
N LEU A 179 -2.22 34.56 10.62
CA LEU A 179 -1.53 34.27 11.88
C LEU A 179 -0.12 33.70 11.65
N ALA A 180 0.05 32.87 10.61
CA ALA A 180 1.35 32.28 10.28
C ALA A 180 2.30 33.27 9.58
N TYR A 181 1.78 34.16 8.74
CA TYR A 181 2.56 35.07 7.89
C TYR A 181 2.08 36.53 8.02
N PRO A 182 2.40 37.21 9.13
CA PRO A 182 1.90 38.56 9.41
C PRO A 182 2.36 39.60 8.38
N GLU A 183 3.50 39.38 7.71
CA GLU A 183 4.00 40.25 6.63
C GLU A 183 3.02 40.36 5.44
N LYS A 184 2.21 39.32 5.22
CA LYS A 184 1.22 39.25 4.14
C LYS A 184 -0.22 39.48 4.61
N ASN A 185 -0.41 40.01 5.82
CA ASN A 185 -1.75 40.17 6.40
C ASN A 185 -2.70 40.98 5.50
N ALA A 186 -2.25 42.15 5.01
CA ALA A 186 -3.06 43.00 4.14
C ALA A 186 -3.52 42.29 2.85
N TYR A 187 -2.69 41.39 2.31
CA TYR A 187 -3.01 40.60 1.13
C TYR A 187 -4.11 39.58 1.42
N PHE A 188 -3.96 38.77 2.48
CA PHE A 188 -4.97 37.77 2.85
C PHE A 188 -6.28 38.40 3.31
N ALA A 189 -6.23 39.54 4.01
CA ALA A 189 -7.42 40.30 4.39
C ALA A 189 -8.20 40.80 3.16
N ALA A 190 -7.50 41.27 2.11
CA ALA A 190 -8.14 41.66 0.86
C ALA A 190 -8.79 40.49 0.13
N LEU A 191 -8.19 39.29 0.17
CA LEU A 191 -8.80 38.06 -0.38
C LEU A 191 -10.07 37.66 0.37
N ILE A 192 -10.07 37.75 1.71
CA ILE A 192 -11.26 37.49 2.52
C ILE A 192 -12.39 38.46 2.15
N GLN A 193 -12.09 39.77 2.01
CA GLN A 193 -13.09 40.78 1.62
C GLN A 193 -13.69 40.52 0.24
N LYS A 194 -12.89 40.04 -0.73
CA LYS A 194 -13.40 39.64 -2.05
C LYS A 194 -14.40 38.50 -1.94
N LEU A 195 -14.06 37.46 -1.15
CA LEU A 195 -14.95 36.32 -0.91
C LEU A 195 -16.23 36.69 -0.15
N GLU A 196 -16.24 37.80 0.59
CA GLU A 196 -17.46 38.31 1.23
C GLU A 196 -18.36 39.10 0.27
N GLN A 197 -17.80 39.71 -0.78
CA GLN A 197 -18.56 40.47 -1.78
C GLN A 197 -19.13 39.60 -2.90
N GLU A 198 -18.53 38.43 -3.15
CA GLU A 198 -18.95 37.47 -4.19
C GLU A 198 -20.09 36.54 -3.74
N ASN A 199 -20.46 36.56 -2.44
CA ASN A 199 -21.61 35.86 -1.85
C ASN A 199 -22.82 36.79 -1.68
#